data_AF-A0A2D9SCC1-F1
#
_entry.id   AF-A0A2D9SCC1-F1
#
_cell.length_a   1.000
_cell.length_b   1.000
_cell.length_c   1.000
_cell.angle_alpha   90.00
_cell.angle_beta   90.00
_cell.angle_gamma   90.00
#
_symmetry.space_group_name_H-M   'P 1'
#
loop_
_entity.id
_entity.type
_entity.pdbx_description
1 polymer ?
#
loop_
_entity_poly.entity_id
_entity_poly.type
_entity_poly.pdbx_seq_one_letter_code
_entity_poly.pdbx_strand_id
1 'polypeptide(L)'
;MPDFPENKFVLFSNLNKSKQEDSKEDYWAKAEWSLDEIHKLHEWAWNEASRVQNQRGEECVEVSMKLLPRKSKAGNDYYLGVVSDPRPRPAQDDDAI
;
A
#
# COMPACT_ATOMS: atom_id res chain seq x y z
N MET A 1 13.08 17.78 12.24
CA MET A 1 11.74 17.21 11.98
C MET A 1 11.59 16.05 12.93
N PRO A 2 10.44 15.83 13.58
CA PRO A 2 10.29 14.68 14.47
C PRO A 2 10.55 13.42 13.64
N ASP A 3 11.48 12.59 14.10
CA ASP A 3 11.88 11.34 13.45
C ASP A 3 10.70 10.39 13.51
N PHE A 4 9.86 10.42 12.48
CA PHE A 4 8.83 9.41 12.32
C PHE A 4 9.54 8.06 12.16
N PRO A 5 9.10 7.02 12.88
CA PRO A 5 9.68 5.69 12.70
C PRO A 5 9.56 5.30 11.22
N GLU A 6 10.64 4.71 10.69
CA GLU A 6 10.63 4.16 9.34
C GLU A 6 9.54 3.09 9.22
N ASN A 7 8.91 3.03 8.04
CA ASN A 7 7.92 1.98 7.77
C ASN A 7 8.59 0.61 7.90
N LYS A 8 7.86 -0.36 8.46
CA LYS A 8 8.32 -1.74 8.61
C LYS A 8 8.55 -2.39 7.25
N PHE A 9 7.74 -2.03 6.26
CA PHE A 9 7.92 -2.39 4.86
C PHE A 9 7.33 -1.30 3.95
N VAL A 10 7.79 -1.24 2.70
CA VAL A 10 7.25 -0.37 1.65
C VAL A 10 7.23 -1.10 0.30
N LEU A 11 6.04 -1.34 -0.23
CA LEU A 11 5.83 -1.93 -1.54
C LEU A 11 5.34 -0.89 -2.54
N PHE A 12 5.98 -0.85 -3.71
CA PHE A 12 5.62 0.06 -4.79
C PHE A 12 4.95 -0.69 -5.94
N SER A 13 3.82 -0.17 -6.41
CA SER A 13 3.03 -0.79 -7.49
C SER A 13 2.63 0.25 -8.53
N ASN A 14 2.85 -0.06 -9.81
CA ASN A 14 2.41 0.82 -10.90
C ASN A 14 0.99 0.42 -11.33
N LEU A 15 0.01 1.25 -11.00
CA LEU A 15 -1.39 1.04 -11.35
C LEU A 15 -1.69 1.81 -12.63
N ASN A 16 -1.53 1.11 -13.75
CA ASN A 16 -1.82 1.65 -15.07
C ASN A 16 -3.32 1.56 -15.38
N LYS A 17 -3.80 2.46 -16.22
CA LYS A 17 -5.15 2.42 -16.79
C LYS A 17 -5.23 1.51 -18.03
N SER A 18 -4.42 0.46 -18.12
CA SER A 18 -4.48 -0.48 -19.24
C SER A 18 -5.70 -1.38 -19.08
N LYS A 19 -6.66 -1.22 -19.99
CA LYS A 19 -7.80 -2.14 -20.11
C LYS A 19 -7.30 -3.48 -20.65
N GLN A 20 -7.89 -4.57 -20.18
CA GLN A 20 -7.71 -5.86 -20.83
C GLN A 20 -8.37 -5.82 -22.21
N GLU A 21 -7.73 -6.39 -23.24
CA GLU A 21 -8.23 -6.31 -24.62
C GLU A 21 -9.68 -6.84 -24.76
N ASP A 22 -10.07 -7.79 -23.90
CA ASP A 22 -11.38 -8.45 -23.92
C ASP A 22 -12.38 -7.94 -22.86
N SER A 23 -11.99 -7.02 -21.97
CA SER A 23 -12.87 -6.47 -20.92
C SER A 23 -12.87 -4.94 -20.91
N LYS A 24 -14.05 -4.34 -21.05
CA LYS A 24 -14.22 -2.88 -21.05
C LYS A 24 -14.18 -2.28 -19.65
N GLU A 25 -14.32 -3.11 -18.61
CA GLU A 25 -14.50 -2.70 -17.22
C GLU A 25 -13.30 -3.05 -16.34
N ASP A 26 -12.47 -4.02 -16.75
CA ASP A 26 -11.34 -4.48 -15.93
C ASP A 26 -10.03 -3.78 -16.29
N TYR A 27 -9.34 -3.32 -15.25
CA TYR A 27 -7.98 -2.81 -15.32
C TYR A 27 -7.04 -3.85 -14.74
N TRP A 28 -5.92 -4.11 -15.41
CA TRP A 28 -4.87 -4.97 -14.88
C TRP A 28 -3.58 -4.18 -14.65
N ALA A 29 -2.88 -4.51 -13.57
CA ALA A 29 -1.62 -3.90 -13.19
C ALA A 29 -0.60 -4.99 -12.85
N LYS A 30 0.68 -4.68 -13.05
CA LYS A 30 1.80 -5.48 -12.57
C LYS A 30 2.61 -4.65 -11.59
N ALA A 31 3.10 -5.31 -10.56
CA ALA A 31 4.01 -4.72 -9.58
C ALA A 31 5.27 -5.56 -9.49
N GLU A 32 6.39 -4.90 -9.28
CA GLU A 32 7.68 -5.53 -9.04
C GLU A 32 8.07 -5.19 -7.61
N TRP A 33 7.87 -6.15 -6.72
CA TRP A 33 8.24 -6.00 -5.31
C TRP A 33 9.57 -6.70 -5.06
N SER A 34 10.44 -6.05 -4.30
CA SER A 34 11.69 -6.68 -3.90
C SER A 34 11.40 -7.85 -2.95
N LEU A 35 12.20 -8.91 -3.05
CA LEU A 35 12.09 -10.05 -2.14
C LEU A 35 12.34 -9.65 -0.67
N ASP A 36 13.20 -8.65 -0.46
CA ASP A 36 13.48 -8.09 0.87
C ASP A 36 12.24 -7.47 1.51
N GLU A 37 11.49 -6.64 0.77
CA GLU A 37 10.27 -6.01 1.28
C GLU A 37 9.13 -7.03 1.45
N ILE A 38 9.09 -8.08 0.63
CA ILE A 38 8.18 -9.21 0.83
C ILE A 38 8.49 -9.93 2.15
N HIS A 39 9.77 -10.13 2.47
CA HIS A 39 10.18 -10.75 3.72
C HIS A 39 9.78 -9.89 4.93
N LYS A 40 10.07 -8.59 4.89
CA LYS A 40 9.66 -7.64 5.94
C LYS A 40 8.14 -7.61 6.14
N LEU A 41 7.36 -7.61 5.05
CA LEU A 41 5.91 -7.72 5.12
C LEU A 41 5.49 -8.99 5.86
N HIS A 42 6.06 -10.14 5.51
CA HIS A 42 5.73 -11.41 6.14
C HIS A 42 6.06 -11.42 7.64
N GLU A 43 7.27 -10.96 8.01
CA GLU A 43 7.68 -10.88 9.42
C GLU A 43 6.77 -9.96 10.23
N TRP A 44 6.49 -8.76 9.72
CA TRP A 44 5.57 -7.82 10.37
C TRP A 44 4.16 -8.39 10.49
N ALA A 45 3.62 -8.95 9.40
CA ALA A 45 2.27 -9.47 9.37
C ALA A 45 2.09 -10.64 10.34
N TRP A 46 3.12 -11.44 10.61
CA TRP A 46 3.00 -12.59 11.50
C TRP A 46 3.28 -12.28 12.98
N ASN A 47 4.19 -11.36 13.25
CA ASN A 47 4.72 -11.14 14.59
C ASN A 47 4.22 -9.86 15.27
N GLU A 48 3.79 -8.85 14.50
CA GLU A 48 3.49 -7.51 15.03
C GLU A 48 2.07 -7.02 14.69
N ALA A 49 1.54 -7.40 13.53
CA ALA A 49 0.27 -6.87 13.03
C ALA A 49 -0.95 -7.40 13.80
N SER A 50 -1.92 -6.51 14.07
CA SER A 50 -3.25 -6.90 14.53
C SER A 50 -4.03 -7.61 13.42
N ARG A 51 -4.74 -8.68 13.79
CA ARG A 51 -5.62 -9.43 12.88
C ARG A 51 -6.98 -8.76 12.76
N VAL A 52 -7.52 -8.77 11.55
CA VAL A 52 -8.88 -8.30 11.22
C VAL A 52 -9.58 -9.36 10.38
N GLN A 53 -10.91 -9.33 10.32
CA GLN A 53 -11.67 -10.17 9.38
C GLN A 53 -12.11 -9.34 8.18
N ASN A 54 -11.92 -9.88 6.98
CA ASN A 54 -12.43 -9.26 5.76
C ASN A 54 -13.93 -9.55 5.57
N GLN A 55 -14.53 -8.99 4.51
CA GLN A 55 -15.96 -9.16 4.19
C GLN A 55 -16.35 -10.61 3.88
N ARG A 56 -15.38 -11.49 3.63
CA ARG A 56 -15.55 -12.93 3.39
C ARG A 56 -15.32 -13.76 4.65
N GLY A 57 -15.03 -13.12 5.80
CA GLY A 57 -14.75 -13.79 7.08
C GLY A 57 -13.34 -14.36 7.20
N GLU A 58 -12.43 -14.03 6.28
CA GLU A 58 -11.05 -14.52 6.30
C GLU A 58 -10.18 -13.65 7.23
N GLU A 59 -9.26 -14.28 7.95
CA GLU A 59 -8.28 -13.59 8.78
C GLU A 59 -7.27 -12.85 7.89
N CYS A 60 -7.08 -11.57 8.18
CA CYS A 60 -6.29 -10.62 7.39
C CYS A 60 -5.50 -9.68 8.31
N VAL A 61 -4.62 -8.88 7.71
CA VAL A 61 -3.99 -7.71 8.36
C VAL A 61 -4.40 -6.45 7.62
N GLU A 62 -4.53 -5.33 8.33
CA GLU A 62 -4.78 -4.03 7.70
C GLU A 62 -3.48 -3.40 7.23
N VAL A 63 -3.44 -2.90 5.99
CA VAL A 63 -2.29 -2.19 5.42
C VAL A 63 -2.70 -0.78 4.99
N SER A 64 -1.75 0.15 5.01
CA SER A 64 -1.94 1.48 4.44
C SER A 64 -1.59 1.49 2.96
N MET A 65 -2.42 2.15 2.14
CA MET A 65 -2.16 2.33 0.72
C MET A 65 -2.32 3.78 0.30
N LYS A 66 -1.27 4.35 -0.31
CA LYS A 66 -1.27 5.70 -0.88
C LYS A 66 -1.23 5.62 -2.40
N LEU A 67 -2.09 6.39 -3.07
CA LEU A 67 -2.09 6.52 -4.53
C LEU A 67 -1.52 7.88 -4.93
N LEU A 68 -0.49 7.86 -5.76
CA LEU A 68 0.22 9.05 -6.20
C LEU A 68 0.09 9.19 -7.72
N PRO A 69 -0.55 10.24 -8.25
CA PRO A 69 -0.60 10.49 -9.69
C PRO A 69 0.82 10.67 -10.24
N ARG A 70 1.13 10.00 -11.34
CA ARG A 70 2.42 10.06 -12.03
C ARG A 70 2.20 10.03 -13.54
N LYS A 71 3.21 10.51 -14.27
CA LYS A 71 3.27 10.42 -15.73
C LYS A 71 4.48 9.55 -16.10
N SER A 72 4.27 8.56 -16.95
CA SER A 72 5.34 7.66 -17.40
C SER A 72 6.27 8.37 -18.38
N LYS A 73 7.45 7.81 -18.64
CA LYS A 73 8.37 8.35 -19.66
C LYS A 73 7.74 8.39 -21.06
N ALA A 74 6.79 7.48 -21.34
CA ALA A 74 6.03 7.43 -22.59
C ALA A 74 4.84 8.41 -22.61
N GLY A 75 4.61 9.18 -21.55
CA GLY A 75 3.57 10.21 -21.48
C GLY A 75 2.22 9.74 -20.94
N ASN A 76 2.07 8.47 -20.59
CA ASN A 76 0.81 7.92 -20.05
C ASN A 76 0.64 8.24 -18.56
N ASP A 77 -0.55 8.66 -18.17
CA ASP A 77 -0.90 8.87 -16.76
C ASP A 77 -1.15 7.53 -16.05
N TYR A 78 -0.59 7.39 -14.86
CA TYR A 78 -0.77 6.23 -13.99
C TYR A 78 -0.78 6.64 -12.51
N TYR A 79 -1.17 5.72 -11.64
CA TYR A 79 -1.02 5.89 -10.19
C TYR A 79 0.13 5.02 -9.69
N LEU A 80 1.07 5.61 -8.97
CA LEU A 80 2.01 4.87 -8.15
C LEU A 80 1.33 4.55 -6.81
N GLY A 81 1.02 3.28 -6.60
CA GLY A 81 0.59 2.74 -5.33
C GLY A 81 1.78 2.52 -4.40
N VAL A 82 1.68 3.00 -3.16
CA VAL A 82 2.65 2.77 -2.09
C VAL A 82 1.90 2.07 -0.97
N VAL A 83 2.27 0.83 -0.66
CA VAL A 83 1.68 0.03 0.41
C VAL A 83 2.68 -0.09 1.55
N SER A 84 2.24 0.12 2.78
CA SER A 84 3.06 0.02 4.00
C SER A 84 2.25 -0.45 5.19
N ASP A 85 2.91 -0.66 6.32
CA ASP A 85 2.24 -0.83 7.60
C ASP A 85 1.41 0.42 7.96
N PRO A 86 0.30 0.28 8.70
CA PRO A 86 -0.44 1.41 9.23
C PRO A 86 0.41 2.13 10.26
N ARG A 87 0.84 3.35 9.95
CA ARG A 87 1.48 4.19 10.96
C ARG A 87 0.49 4.42 12.10
N PRO A 88 0.91 4.30 13.38
CA PRO A 88 0.09 4.79 14.47
C PRO A 88 -0.21 6.26 14.18
N ARG A 89 -1.50 6.63 14.18
CA ARG A 89 -1.85 8.04 14.15
C ARG A 89 -1.11 8.67 15.33
N PRO A 90 -0.27 9.70 15.14
CA PRO A 90 0.21 10.47 16.28
C PRO A 90 -1.03 10.87 17.07
N ALA A 91 -0.99 10.67 18.40
CA ALA A 91 -2.09 11.07 19.26
C ALA A 91 -2.48 12.48 18.85
N GLN A 92 -3.72 12.63 18.39
CA GLN A 92 -4.27 13.89 18.02
C GLN A 92 -4.25 14.71 19.31
N ASP A 93 -3.40 15.75 19.38
CA ASP A 93 -3.43 16.70 20.49
C ASP A 93 -4.83 17.35 20.48
N ASP A 94 -5.74 16.79 21.28
CA ASP A 94 -7.06 17.35 21.61
C ASP A 94 -6.89 18.56 22.56
N ASP A 95 -5.96 19.45 22.27
CA ASP A 95 -5.77 20.71 22.99
C ASP A 95 -5.33 21.81 22.01
N ALA A 96 -6.31 22.37 21.31
CA ALA A 96 -6.27 23.76 20.87
C ALA A 96 -7.71 24.31 20.85
N ILE A 97 -8.07 24.90 21.98
CA ILE A 97 -9.23 25.79 22.19
C ILE A 97 -9.19 26.94 21.17
#